data_AF-A0A3D4CWL3-F1
#
_entry.id   AF-A0A3D4CWL3-F1
#
_cell.length_a   1.000
_cell.length_b   1.000
_cell.length_c   1.000
_cell.angle_alpha   90.00
_cell.angle_beta   90.00
_cell.angle_gamma   90.00
#
_symmetry.space_group_name_H-M   'P 1'
#
loop_
_entity.id
_entity.type
_entity.pdbx_description
1 polymer ?
#
loop_
_entity_poly.entity_id
_entity_poly.type
_entity_poly.pdbx_seq_one_letter_code
_entity_poly.pdbx_strand_id
1 'polypeptide(L)'
;MVSGTASYHVVERFIRGEMKLPPRGSVRIEELINHLSYSDDVGAKLDGIKLSVEIASCPWDEELALMGVLLQNESDEVVATEADVILTMDPGLVRSYRLIGYAGREDPEIGVNHGPSAVGLSPGRSNYVLYQIRPHGEESRDSEAIMARVSLRTGLAAEELVVPVAYPPKQWSLASSNLKAAVALSSWGMVLRQSPFGGPLTHFDVSRMAREALEGADASELKRREALQLIL
;
A
#
# COMPACT_ATOMS: atom_id res chain seq x y z
N MET A 1 1.50 6.12 13.31
CA MET A 1 2.81 6.81 13.30
C MET A 1 3.26 6.90 11.86
N VAL A 2 3.68 8.09 11.40
CA VAL A 2 4.22 8.28 10.04
C VAL A 2 5.38 7.31 9.83
N SER A 3 5.35 6.60 8.72
CA SER A 3 6.36 5.60 8.39
C SER A 3 7.72 6.28 8.27
N GLY A 4 8.71 5.81 9.02
CA GLY A 4 10.11 6.17 8.77
C GLY A 4 10.57 5.67 7.40
N THR A 5 11.80 6.01 7.02
CA THR A 5 12.49 5.43 5.86
C THR A 5 13.78 4.71 6.25
N ALA A 6 13.96 4.47 7.55
CA ALA A 6 15.22 3.96 8.11
C ALA A 6 15.44 2.50 7.71
N SER A 7 14.37 1.69 7.66
CA SER A 7 14.46 0.28 7.29
C SER A 7 15.02 0.08 5.89
N TYR A 8 14.73 0.98 4.93
CA TYR A 8 15.28 0.85 3.58
C TYR A 8 16.80 0.91 3.60
N HIS A 9 17.38 1.92 4.25
CA HIS A 9 18.84 2.07 4.33
C HIS A 9 19.50 0.94 5.13
N VAL A 10 18.81 0.38 6.13
CA VAL A 10 19.30 -0.83 6.81
C VAL A 10 19.33 -2.00 5.84
N VAL A 11 18.24 -2.28 5.12
CA VAL A 11 18.19 -3.38 4.15
C VAL A 11 19.24 -3.19 3.06
N GLU A 12 19.33 -2.01 2.47
CA GLU A 12 20.32 -1.65 1.46
C GLU A 12 21.76 -1.94 1.93
N ARG A 13 22.13 -1.48 3.14
CA ARG A 13 23.46 -1.73 3.71
C ARG A 13 23.77 -3.22 3.82
N PHE A 14 22.82 -4.02 4.30
CA PHE A 14 23.02 -5.46 4.45
C PHE A 14 23.18 -6.16 3.10
N ILE A 15 22.35 -5.80 2.12
CA ILE A 15 22.33 -6.44 0.80
C ILE A 15 23.52 -5.99 -0.06
N ARG A 16 23.74 -4.68 -0.24
CA ARG A 16 24.82 -4.14 -1.10
C ARG A 16 26.17 -4.04 -0.40
N GLY A 17 26.17 -3.67 0.88
CA GLY A 17 27.40 -3.42 1.63
C GLY A 17 27.98 -4.69 2.27
N GLU A 18 27.13 -5.51 2.87
CA GLU A 18 27.56 -6.67 3.67
C GLU A 18 27.31 -8.03 2.96
N MET A 19 26.64 -8.03 1.81
CA MET A 19 26.31 -9.23 1.01
C MET A 19 25.60 -10.33 1.83
N LYS A 20 24.69 -9.94 2.72
CA LYS A 20 23.93 -10.87 3.57
C LYS A 20 22.51 -10.38 3.84
N LEU A 21 21.65 -11.28 4.30
CA LEU A 21 20.27 -10.94 4.65
C LEU A 21 20.21 -10.06 5.91
N PRO A 22 19.34 -9.04 5.94
CA PRO A 22 19.09 -8.25 7.14
C PRO A 22 18.42 -9.09 8.24
N PRO A 23 18.62 -8.76 9.53
CA PRO A 23 17.85 -9.34 10.61
C PRO A 23 16.35 -9.14 10.39
N ARG A 24 15.54 -10.19 10.57
CA ARG A 24 14.10 -10.12 10.28
C ARG A 24 13.37 -8.97 11.00
N GLY A 25 13.78 -8.69 12.24
CA GLY A 25 13.20 -7.62 13.05
C GLY A 25 13.57 -6.20 12.61
N SER A 26 14.59 -6.03 11.77
CA SER A 26 14.97 -4.72 11.24
C SER A 26 14.26 -4.36 9.93
N VAL A 27 13.48 -5.27 9.37
CA VAL A 27 12.74 -5.07 8.13
C VAL A 27 11.31 -4.61 8.45
N ARG A 28 11.05 -3.33 8.23
CA ARG A 28 9.73 -2.70 8.34
C ARG A 28 9.17 -2.48 6.94
N ILE A 29 8.16 -3.25 6.57
CA ILE A 29 7.61 -3.27 5.20
C ILE A 29 7.01 -1.91 4.85
N GLU A 30 6.30 -1.28 5.78
CA GLU A 30 5.74 0.05 5.63
C GLU A 30 6.81 1.11 5.31
N GLU A 31 8.00 0.98 5.89
CA GLU A 31 9.13 1.88 5.63
C GLU A 31 9.83 1.59 4.30
N LEU A 32 9.78 0.35 3.81
CA LEU A 32 10.23 0.02 2.46
C LEU A 32 9.30 0.64 1.42
N ILE A 33 7.98 0.48 1.59
CA ILE A 33 6.97 1.08 0.71
C ILE A 33 7.13 2.59 0.69
N ASN A 34 7.14 3.22 1.87
CA ASN A 34 7.19 4.68 2.04
C ASN A 34 8.60 5.29 1.91
N HIS A 35 9.60 4.47 1.52
CA HIS A 35 10.85 5.01 1.01
C HIS A 35 10.61 5.77 -0.31
N LEU A 36 9.66 5.32 -1.13
CA LEU A 36 9.31 5.98 -2.38
C LEU A 36 8.42 7.20 -2.16
N SER A 37 8.50 8.14 -3.10
CA SER A 37 7.52 9.22 -3.24
C SER A 37 6.51 8.79 -4.29
N TYR A 38 5.24 8.72 -3.91
CA TYR A 38 4.13 8.42 -4.80
C TYR A 38 3.37 9.71 -5.13
N SER A 39 2.90 9.79 -6.36
CA SER A 39 1.99 10.81 -6.85
C SER A 39 0.99 10.16 -7.79
N ASP A 40 -0.23 10.67 -7.80
CA ASP A 40 -1.28 10.24 -8.73
C ASP A 40 -1.98 11.48 -9.27
N ASP A 41 -2.17 11.56 -10.58
CA ASP A 41 -2.91 12.67 -11.19
C ASP A 41 -4.41 12.57 -10.91
N VAL A 42 -4.87 11.37 -10.54
CA VAL A 42 -6.25 11.07 -10.18
C VAL A 42 -6.36 10.91 -8.68
N GLY A 43 -7.30 11.63 -8.05
CA GLY A 43 -7.55 11.54 -6.62
C GLY A 43 -8.53 12.59 -6.16
N ALA A 44 -9.26 12.28 -5.09
CA ALA A 44 -10.14 13.24 -4.47
C ALA A 44 -9.36 14.07 -3.43
N LYS A 45 -9.71 15.34 -3.25
CA LYS A 45 -8.96 16.28 -2.41
C LYS A 45 -9.84 16.83 -1.30
N LEU A 46 -9.28 16.91 -0.09
CA LEU A 46 -9.88 17.53 1.08
C LEU A 46 -8.77 18.23 1.88
N ASP A 47 -8.93 19.51 2.18
CA ASP A 47 -7.98 20.30 2.99
C ASP A 47 -6.50 20.18 2.57
N GLY A 48 -6.24 20.19 1.26
CA GLY A 48 -4.86 20.06 0.73
C GLY A 48 -4.27 18.65 0.80
N ILE A 49 -5.03 17.67 1.32
CA ILE A 49 -4.72 16.25 1.26
C ILE A 49 -5.45 15.61 0.09
N LYS A 50 -4.68 14.94 -0.77
CA LYS A 50 -5.21 14.09 -1.84
C LYS A 50 -5.27 12.65 -1.36
N LEU A 51 -6.43 12.03 -1.57
CA LEU A 51 -6.70 10.61 -1.35
C LEU A 51 -6.92 9.91 -2.70
N SER A 52 -6.11 8.90 -2.98
CA SER A 52 -6.28 8.02 -4.14
C SER A 52 -6.34 6.57 -3.68
N VAL A 53 -7.23 5.79 -4.28
CA VAL A 53 -7.44 4.39 -3.93
C VAL A 53 -7.47 3.55 -5.19
N GLU A 54 -6.77 2.43 -5.15
CA GLU A 54 -6.69 1.49 -6.26
C GLU A 54 -6.75 0.07 -5.73
N ILE A 55 -7.46 -0.81 -6.43
CA ILE A 55 -7.48 -2.24 -6.12
C ILE A 55 -7.20 -3.07 -7.38
N ALA A 56 -6.42 -4.14 -7.25
CA ALA A 56 -6.16 -5.10 -8.32
C ALA A 56 -6.08 -6.54 -7.79
N SER A 57 -6.19 -7.53 -8.67
CA SER A 57 -5.94 -8.94 -8.32
C SER A 57 -4.51 -9.15 -7.83
N CYS A 58 -4.33 -10.09 -6.89
CA CYS A 58 -3.02 -10.39 -6.32
C CYS A 58 -2.20 -11.29 -7.27
N PRO A 59 -0.95 -10.91 -7.62
CA PRO A 59 -0.19 -11.61 -8.66
C PRO A 59 0.44 -12.94 -8.23
N TRP A 60 0.30 -13.32 -6.96
CA TRP A 60 0.81 -14.60 -6.41
C TRP A 60 -0.28 -15.49 -5.79
N ASP A 61 -1.53 -15.01 -5.72
CA ASP A 61 -2.65 -15.75 -5.12
C ASP A 61 -3.97 -15.26 -5.73
N GLU A 62 -4.62 -16.11 -6.52
CA GLU A 62 -5.85 -15.77 -7.24
C GLU A 62 -7.06 -15.56 -6.32
N GLU A 63 -7.00 -16.02 -5.06
CA GLU A 63 -8.07 -15.79 -4.07
C GLU A 63 -7.95 -14.42 -3.39
N LEU A 64 -6.89 -13.66 -3.69
CA LEU A 64 -6.57 -12.41 -3.01
C LEU A 64 -6.59 -11.23 -3.98
N ALA A 65 -6.89 -10.06 -3.41
CA ALA A 65 -6.77 -8.77 -4.04
C ALA A 65 -5.86 -7.87 -3.19
N LEU A 66 -5.23 -6.90 -3.84
CA LEU A 66 -4.36 -5.91 -3.22
C LEU A 66 -4.95 -4.53 -3.44
N MET A 67 -5.17 -3.80 -2.35
CA MET A 67 -5.65 -2.43 -2.39
C MET A 67 -4.58 -1.46 -1.90
N GLY A 68 -4.21 -0.51 -2.73
CA GLY A 68 -3.36 0.61 -2.40
C GLY A 68 -4.17 1.84 -2.04
N VAL A 69 -3.79 2.50 -0.96
CA VAL A 69 -4.34 3.79 -0.53
C VAL A 69 -3.18 4.78 -0.45
N LEU A 70 -3.24 5.81 -1.29
CA LEU A 70 -2.30 6.93 -1.30
C LEU A 70 -2.92 8.12 -0.58
N LEU A 71 -2.22 8.62 0.41
CA LEU A 71 -2.40 9.95 0.98
C LEU A 71 -1.24 10.84 0.55
N GLN A 72 -1.53 12.01 0.00
CA GLN A 72 -0.51 12.97 -0.40
C GLN A 72 -0.87 14.36 0.12
N ASN A 73 0.05 15.01 0.83
CA ASN A 73 -0.09 16.43 1.15
C ASN A 73 0.45 17.27 -0.01
N GLU A 74 -0.45 17.97 -0.70
CA GLU A 74 -0.14 18.90 -1.80
C GLU A 74 -0.14 20.37 -1.36
N SER A 75 -0.43 20.65 -0.10
CA SER A 75 -0.35 21.99 0.46
C SER A 75 1.09 22.36 0.84
N ASP A 76 1.35 23.66 0.93
CA ASP A 76 2.60 24.23 1.41
C ASP A 76 2.73 24.21 2.94
N GLU A 77 1.66 23.82 3.65
CA GLU A 77 1.62 23.78 5.10
C GLU A 77 1.68 22.35 5.64
N VAL A 78 2.26 22.19 6.83
CA VAL A 78 2.10 20.93 7.56
C VAL A 78 0.64 20.83 7.91
N VAL A 79 -0.05 19.88 7.29
CA VAL A 79 -1.38 19.46 7.71
C VAL A 79 -1.17 18.71 9.02
N ALA A 80 -1.17 19.49 10.10
CA ALA A 80 -0.93 19.06 11.49
C ALA A 80 -2.16 18.36 12.08
N THR A 81 -3.28 18.39 11.36
CA THR A 81 -4.48 17.65 11.70
C THR A 81 -4.24 16.15 11.51
N GLU A 82 -4.66 15.37 12.51
CA GLU A 82 -4.68 13.90 12.38
C GLU A 82 -5.56 13.56 11.18
N ALA A 83 -4.94 13.00 10.14
CA ALA A 83 -5.65 12.47 9.00
C ALA A 83 -5.99 11.02 9.33
N ASP A 84 -7.25 10.79 9.66
CA ASP A 84 -7.76 9.45 9.90
C ASP A 84 -8.27 8.88 8.59
N VAL A 85 -7.61 7.82 8.13
CA VAL A 85 -8.13 6.95 7.08
C VAL A 85 -9.03 5.93 7.73
N ILE A 86 -10.29 5.92 7.33
CA ILE A 86 -11.28 4.93 7.74
C ILE A 86 -11.56 4.04 6.54
N LEU A 87 -11.39 2.73 6.71
CA LEU A 87 -11.76 1.73 5.71
C LEU A 87 -13.01 0.99 6.17
N THR A 88 -14.05 1.05 5.35
CA THR A 88 -15.30 0.29 5.55
C THR A 88 -15.43 -0.71 4.41
N MET A 89 -15.49 -2.00 4.75
CA MET A 89 -15.69 -3.09 3.78
C MET A 89 -17.16 -3.52 3.72
N ASP A 90 -17.61 -3.93 2.53
CA ASP A 90 -18.90 -4.60 2.38
C ASP A 90 -18.75 -6.09 2.82
N PRO A 91 -19.40 -6.52 3.93
CA PRO A 91 -19.30 -7.89 4.43
C PRO A 91 -19.91 -8.93 3.49
N GLY A 92 -20.78 -8.50 2.57
CA GLY A 92 -21.26 -9.37 1.51
C GLY A 92 -20.13 -9.70 0.54
N LEU A 93 -19.27 -8.74 0.18
CA LEU A 93 -18.27 -8.84 -0.89
C LEU A 93 -16.87 -9.20 -0.39
N VAL A 94 -16.55 -8.92 0.88
CA VAL A 94 -15.23 -9.16 1.47
C VAL A 94 -15.34 -10.20 2.58
N ARG A 95 -14.55 -11.27 2.47
CA ARG A 95 -14.48 -12.35 3.47
C ARG A 95 -13.53 -12.01 4.62
N SER A 96 -12.39 -11.40 4.30
CA SER A 96 -11.39 -10.94 5.27
C SER A 96 -10.48 -9.91 4.62
N TYR A 97 -9.86 -9.03 5.41
CA TYR A 97 -8.82 -8.14 4.94
C TYR A 97 -7.79 -7.88 6.03
N ARG A 98 -6.59 -7.46 5.63
CA ARG A 98 -5.53 -7.08 6.56
C ARG A 98 -4.66 -5.96 6.00
N LEU A 99 -3.99 -5.27 6.91
CA LEU A 99 -3.01 -4.24 6.60
C LEU A 99 -1.61 -4.85 6.40
N ILE A 100 -0.95 -4.54 5.30
CA ILE A 100 0.42 -5.01 5.02
C ILE A 100 1.44 -4.05 5.68
N GLY A 101 2.32 -4.63 6.49
CA GLY A 101 3.53 -3.99 7.02
C GLY A 101 3.44 -3.45 8.44
N TYR A 102 2.28 -2.98 8.87
CA TYR A 102 2.06 -2.44 10.22
C TYR A 102 1.83 -3.54 11.27
N ALA A 103 2.86 -4.35 11.51
CA ALA A 103 2.83 -5.44 12.49
C ALA A 103 2.45 -4.93 13.90
N GLY A 104 1.52 -5.63 14.56
CA GLY A 104 1.04 -5.29 15.91
C GLY A 104 -0.34 -4.63 15.97
N ARG A 105 -0.97 -4.37 14.82
CA ARG A 105 -2.42 -4.16 14.75
C ARG A 105 -3.09 -5.50 14.55
N GLU A 106 -4.09 -5.82 15.37
CA GLU A 106 -4.99 -6.95 15.10
C GLU A 106 -5.63 -6.74 13.73
N ASP A 107 -5.87 -7.84 13.01
CA ASP A 107 -6.59 -7.76 11.74
C ASP A 107 -7.97 -7.15 12.04
N PRO A 108 -8.35 -6.08 11.33
CA PRO A 108 -9.58 -5.37 11.63
C PRO A 108 -10.81 -6.26 11.41
N GLU A 109 -11.76 -6.24 12.34
CA GLU A 109 -13.04 -6.92 12.17
C GLU A 109 -13.85 -6.23 11.06
N ILE A 110 -14.45 -7.03 10.17
CA ILE A 110 -15.33 -6.51 9.12
C ILE A 110 -16.56 -5.88 9.79
N GLY A 111 -16.86 -4.64 9.42
CA GLY A 111 -17.96 -3.86 10.00
C GLY A 111 -17.51 -2.86 11.07
N VAL A 112 -16.22 -2.86 11.44
CA VAL A 112 -15.62 -1.83 12.30
C VAL A 112 -14.71 -0.92 11.47
N ASN A 113 -14.86 0.39 11.66
CA ASN A 113 -14.09 1.41 10.97
C ASN A 113 -12.64 1.40 11.43
N HIS A 114 -11.74 0.93 10.56
CA HIS A 114 -10.32 0.79 10.89
C HIS A 114 -9.44 1.31 9.75
N GLY A 115 -8.38 2.03 10.07
CA GLY A 115 -7.31 2.35 9.12
C GLY A 115 -6.11 2.99 9.82
N PRO A 116 -5.01 3.23 9.10
CA PRO A 116 -3.86 3.92 9.65
C PRO A 116 -4.19 5.40 9.84
N SER A 117 -4.08 5.86 11.09
CA SER A 117 -3.96 7.29 11.38
C SER A 117 -2.57 7.75 10.93
N ALA A 118 -2.54 8.64 9.94
CA ALA A 118 -1.34 9.34 9.56
C ALA A 118 -1.14 10.49 10.56
N VAL A 119 -0.09 10.38 11.38
CA VAL A 119 0.24 11.42 12.38
C VAL A 119 0.99 12.55 11.68
N GLY A 120 0.26 13.48 11.09
CA GLY A 120 0.81 14.64 10.39
C GLY A 120 1.47 14.28 9.05
N LEU A 121 1.01 14.90 7.96
CA LEU A 121 1.65 14.79 6.65
C LEU A 121 2.39 16.11 6.38
N SER A 122 3.73 16.08 6.32
CA SER A 122 4.49 17.28 5.92
C SER A 122 4.21 17.66 4.47
N PRO A 123 4.39 18.94 4.08
CA PRO A 123 4.26 19.38 2.68
C PRO A 123 5.02 18.48 1.72
N GLY A 124 4.37 18.10 0.61
CA GLY A 124 4.96 17.28 -0.44
C GLY A 124 5.25 15.82 -0.07
N ARG A 125 4.93 15.38 1.17
CA ARG A 125 5.06 13.97 1.55
C ARG A 125 3.84 13.17 1.08
N SER A 126 4.11 11.96 0.62
CA SER A 126 3.10 10.91 0.45
C SER A 126 3.27 9.79 1.47
N ASN A 127 2.16 9.14 1.77
CA ASN A 127 2.09 7.91 2.52
C ASN A 127 1.24 6.92 1.73
N TYR A 128 1.82 5.76 1.43
CA TYR A 128 1.19 4.69 0.68
C TYR A 128 0.97 3.48 1.59
N VAL A 129 -0.28 3.04 1.63
CA VAL A 129 -0.75 1.97 2.50
C VAL A 129 -1.24 0.83 1.62
N LEU A 130 -0.89 -0.40 1.98
CA LEU A 130 -1.33 -1.60 1.27
C LEU A 130 -2.22 -2.46 2.16
N TYR A 131 -3.34 -2.89 1.61
CA TYR A 131 -4.21 -3.90 2.18
C TYR A 131 -4.20 -5.16 1.31
N GLN A 132 -4.27 -6.30 1.97
CA GLN A 132 -4.61 -7.56 1.32
C GLN A 132 -6.05 -7.91 1.65
N ILE A 133 -6.82 -8.26 0.63
CA ILE A 133 -8.26 -8.50 0.73
C ILE A 133 -8.55 -9.88 0.17
N ARG A 134 -9.39 -10.65 0.84
CA ARG A 134 -9.98 -11.89 0.33
C ARG A 134 -11.43 -11.60 -0.02
N PRO A 135 -11.79 -11.45 -1.31
CA PRO A 135 -13.17 -11.27 -1.71
C PRO A 135 -13.98 -12.56 -1.49
N HIS A 136 -15.30 -12.44 -1.45
CA HIS A 136 -16.17 -13.57 -1.74
C HIS A 136 -16.03 -13.98 -3.22
N GLY A 137 -16.16 -15.27 -3.51
CA GLY A 137 -16.03 -15.79 -4.87
C GLY A 137 -17.02 -15.16 -5.87
N GLU A 138 -16.72 -15.28 -7.16
CA GLU A 138 -17.43 -14.68 -8.31
C GLU A 138 -18.86 -15.22 -8.56
N GLU A 139 -19.65 -15.49 -7.52
CA GLU A 139 -21.05 -15.87 -7.72
C GLU A 139 -21.88 -14.65 -8.14
N SER A 140 -22.05 -14.47 -9.46
CA SER A 140 -23.02 -13.59 -10.15
C SER A 140 -23.35 -12.31 -9.38
N ARG A 141 -22.32 -11.47 -9.17
CA ARG A 141 -22.49 -10.16 -8.53
C ARG A 141 -22.41 -9.06 -9.56
N ASP A 142 -23.12 -7.98 -9.27
CA ASP A 142 -23.15 -6.80 -10.10
C ASP A 142 -21.71 -6.27 -10.30
N SER A 143 -21.31 -6.07 -11.56
CA SER A 143 -19.97 -5.60 -11.96
C SER A 143 -19.71 -4.13 -11.63
N GLU A 144 -20.68 -3.47 -10.97
CA GLU A 144 -20.59 -2.08 -10.50
C GLU A 144 -20.72 -1.96 -8.97
N ALA A 145 -20.65 -3.08 -8.23
CA ALA A 145 -20.77 -3.05 -6.78
C ALA A 145 -19.59 -2.32 -6.10
N ILE A 146 -19.85 -1.69 -4.95
CA ILE A 146 -18.83 -1.01 -4.14
C ILE A 146 -18.39 -1.97 -3.02
N MET A 147 -17.19 -2.54 -3.13
CA MET A 147 -16.68 -3.49 -2.12
C MET A 147 -16.08 -2.82 -0.89
N ALA A 148 -15.63 -1.56 -1.03
CA ALA A 148 -15.08 -0.80 0.09
C ALA A 148 -15.31 0.69 -0.09
N ARG A 149 -15.26 1.41 1.03
CA ARG A 149 -15.22 2.88 1.08
C ARG A 149 -14.01 3.28 1.91
N VAL A 150 -13.20 4.18 1.36
CA VAL A 150 -12.09 4.81 2.08
C VAL A 150 -12.49 6.23 2.39
N SER A 151 -12.64 6.53 3.67
CA SER A 151 -12.92 7.88 4.13
C SER A 151 -11.66 8.53 4.66
N LEU A 152 -11.42 9.78 4.26
CA LEU A 152 -10.44 10.65 4.88
C LEU A 152 -11.18 11.68 5.73
N ARG A 153 -10.81 11.77 7.01
CA ARG A 153 -11.26 12.82 7.91
C ARG A 153 -10.10 13.72 8.29
N THR A 154 -10.29 15.02 8.11
CA THR A 154 -9.30 16.05 8.44
C THR A 154 -9.87 16.99 9.52
N GLY A 155 -9.06 17.25 10.54
CA GLY A 155 -9.36 18.24 11.57
C GLY A 155 -10.56 17.96 12.47
N LEU A 156 -10.95 18.97 13.25
CA LEU A 156 -12.06 18.90 14.21
C LEU A 156 -13.44 19.00 13.55
N ALA A 157 -13.51 19.49 12.31
CA ALA A 157 -14.75 19.84 11.62
C ALA A 157 -15.50 18.64 11.01
N ALA A 158 -14.95 17.42 11.11
CA ALA A 158 -15.59 16.19 10.62
C ALA A 158 -15.98 16.22 9.14
N GLU A 159 -15.26 16.98 8.31
CA GLU A 159 -15.38 16.81 6.87
C GLU A 159 -14.83 15.43 6.49
N GLU A 160 -15.61 14.70 5.71
CA GLU A 160 -15.35 13.32 5.35
C GLU A 160 -15.33 13.21 3.82
N LEU A 161 -14.16 12.89 3.27
CA LEU A 161 -14.02 12.57 1.86
C LEU A 161 -14.10 11.06 1.67
N VAL A 162 -15.11 10.58 0.96
CA VAL A 162 -15.34 9.15 0.72
C VAL A 162 -14.97 8.77 -0.72
N VAL A 163 -14.04 7.84 -0.88
CA VAL A 163 -13.66 7.25 -2.17
C VAL A 163 -14.20 5.81 -2.24
N PRO A 164 -15.12 5.49 -3.18
CA PRO A 164 -15.61 4.14 -3.36
C PRO A 164 -14.59 3.25 -4.10
N VAL A 165 -14.58 1.97 -3.76
CA VAL A 165 -13.73 0.95 -4.38
C VAL A 165 -14.62 -0.04 -5.13
N ALA A 166 -14.46 -0.10 -6.46
CA ALA A 166 -15.28 -0.93 -7.33
C ALA A 166 -14.92 -2.42 -7.25
N TYR A 167 -15.92 -3.27 -7.50
CA TYR A 167 -15.81 -4.72 -7.68
C TYR A 167 -16.21 -5.10 -9.13
N PRO A 168 -15.56 -6.09 -9.76
CA PRO A 168 -14.42 -6.86 -9.26
C PRO A 168 -13.11 -6.05 -9.28
N PRO A 169 -12.09 -6.44 -8.49
CA PRO A 169 -10.75 -5.88 -8.62
C PRO A 169 -10.26 -5.97 -10.07
N LYS A 170 -9.59 -4.91 -10.55
CA LYS A 170 -9.04 -4.96 -11.92
C LYS A 170 -7.91 -6.00 -12.01
N GLN A 171 -7.63 -6.44 -13.23
CA GLN A 171 -6.52 -7.36 -13.47
C GLN A 171 -5.18 -6.72 -13.09
N TRP A 172 -4.28 -7.51 -12.48
CA TRP A 172 -2.93 -7.09 -12.11
C TRP A 172 -2.16 -6.38 -13.23
N SER A 173 -2.30 -6.85 -14.48
CA SER A 173 -1.67 -6.24 -15.65
C SER A 173 -2.01 -4.76 -15.83
N LEU A 174 -3.22 -4.35 -15.42
CA LEU A 174 -3.76 -2.99 -15.47
C LEU A 174 -3.49 -2.18 -14.19
N ALA A 175 -2.75 -2.73 -13.22
CA ALA A 175 -2.32 -2.01 -12.03
C ALA A 175 -1.41 -0.82 -12.38
N SER A 176 -1.51 0.26 -11.60
CA SER A 176 -0.68 1.45 -11.77
C SER A 176 0.77 1.15 -11.41
N SER A 177 1.69 1.99 -11.90
CA SER A 177 3.10 1.93 -11.51
C SER A 177 3.30 2.09 -9.99
N ASN A 178 2.44 2.88 -9.33
CA ASN A 178 2.43 3.04 -7.88
C ASN A 178 2.11 1.73 -7.16
N LEU A 179 1.00 1.08 -7.53
CA LEU A 179 0.60 -0.18 -6.92
C LEU A 179 1.64 -1.27 -7.19
N LYS A 180 2.14 -1.38 -8.43
CA LYS A 180 3.18 -2.35 -8.80
C LYS A 180 4.45 -2.19 -7.96
N ALA A 181 4.96 -0.97 -7.79
CA ALA A 181 6.16 -0.73 -7.00
C ALA A 181 5.96 -1.01 -5.50
N ALA A 182 4.83 -0.55 -4.93
CA ALA A 182 4.52 -0.79 -3.53
C ALA A 182 4.37 -2.30 -3.23
N VAL A 183 3.73 -3.03 -4.13
CA VAL A 183 3.56 -4.49 -4.02
C VAL A 183 4.89 -5.23 -4.15
N ALA A 184 5.77 -4.83 -5.07
CA ALA A 184 7.12 -5.41 -5.18
C ALA A 184 7.93 -5.23 -3.88
N LEU A 185 7.98 -3.99 -3.35
CA LEU A 185 8.70 -3.67 -2.11
C LEU A 185 8.12 -4.37 -0.88
N SER A 186 6.79 -4.45 -0.80
CA SER A 186 6.13 -5.12 0.32
C SER A 186 6.33 -6.64 0.28
N SER A 187 6.26 -7.24 -0.90
CA SER A 187 6.54 -8.66 -1.12
C SER A 187 7.97 -9.01 -0.75
N TRP A 188 8.93 -8.18 -1.17
CA TRP A 188 10.33 -8.33 -0.79
C TRP A 188 10.52 -8.22 0.73
N GLY A 189 9.93 -7.21 1.36
CA GLY A 189 9.97 -7.06 2.81
C GLY A 189 9.34 -8.26 3.54
N MET A 190 8.24 -8.81 3.04
CA MET A 190 7.62 -10.04 3.57
C MET A 190 8.56 -11.24 3.49
N VAL A 191 9.25 -11.43 2.36
CA VAL A 191 10.23 -12.52 2.20
C VAL A 191 11.44 -12.34 3.11
N LEU A 192 12.05 -11.14 3.13
CA LEU A 192 13.23 -10.84 3.95
C LEU A 192 12.98 -11.09 5.45
N ARG A 193 11.79 -10.73 5.94
CA ARG A 193 11.43 -10.91 7.36
C ARG A 193 10.77 -12.25 7.67
N GLN A 194 10.55 -13.10 6.66
CA GLN A 194 9.82 -14.36 6.76
C GLN A 194 8.42 -14.18 7.37
N SER A 195 7.68 -13.24 6.79
CA SER A 195 6.31 -12.97 7.19
C SER A 195 5.41 -14.19 6.91
N PRO A 196 4.54 -14.62 7.85
CA PRO A 196 3.59 -15.71 7.60
C PRO A 196 2.58 -15.36 6.49
N PHE A 197 2.48 -14.07 6.20
CA PHE A 197 1.58 -13.45 5.25
C PHE A 197 2.08 -13.48 3.81
N GLY A 198 3.37 -13.77 3.61
CA GLY A 198 3.95 -13.97 2.30
C GLY A 198 3.80 -15.39 1.77
N GLY A 199 2.99 -16.25 2.39
CA GLY A 199 2.83 -17.70 2.15
C GLY A 199 3.55 -18.29 0.92
N PRO A 200 3.03 -18.10 -0.31
CA PRO A 200 3.58 -18.70 -1.53
C PRO A 200 4.70 -17.88 -2.20
N LEU A 201 5.01 -16.67 -1.72
CA LEU A 201 5.99 -15.79 -2.33
C LEU A 201 7.40 -16.38 -2.26
N THR A 202 7.96 -16.62 -3.44
CA THR A 202 9.37 -16.97 -3.61
C THR A 202 10.19 -15.75 -4.01
N HIS A 203 11.51 -15.85 -3.92
CA HIS A 203 12.39 -14.84 -4.52
C HIS A 203 12.11 -14.63 -6.02
N PHE A 204 11.73 -15.70 -6.74
CA PHE A 204 11.37 -15.61 -8.16
C PHE A 204 10.14 -14.72 -8.39
N ASP A 205 9.09 -14.87 -7.57
CA ASP A 205 7.89 -14.03 -7.66
C ASP A 205 8.21 -12.56 -7.38
N VAL A 206 9.01 -12.32 -6.34
CA VAL A 206 9.44 -10.98 -5.96
C VAL A 206 10.28 -10.33 -7.07
N SER A 207 11.25 -11.05 -7.64
CA SER A 207 12.05 -10.55 -8.78
C SER A 207 11.21 -10.28 -10.02
N ARG A 208 10.21 -11.13 -10.31
CA ARG A 208 9.26 -10.91 -11.42
C ARG A 208 8.48 -9.61 -11.24
N MET A 209 7.90 -9.40 -10.06
CA MET A 209 7.16 -8.17 -9.75
C MET A 209 8.06 -6.93 -9.79
N ALA A 210 9.31 -7.02 -9.31
CA ALA A 210 10.26 -5.91 -9.37
C ALA A 210 10.63 -5.54 -10.81
N ARG A 211 10.81 -6.52 -11.70
CA ARG A 211 11.05 -6.27 -13.14
C ARG A 211 9.84 -5.60 -13.79
N GLU A 212 8.65 -6.11 -13.56
CA GLU A 212 7.41 -5.52 -14.09
C GLU A 212 7.22 -4.06 -13.60
N ALA A 213 7.49 -3.80 -12.31
CA ALA A 213 7.45 -2.45 -11.75
C ALA A 213 8.53 -1.52 -12.35
N LEU A 214 9.71 -2.05 -12.69
CA LEU A 214 10.80 -1.28 -13.34
C LEU A 214 10.48 -0.88 -14.78
N GLU A 215 9.74 -1.72 -15.51
CA GLU A 215 9.27 -1.43 -16.86
C GLU A 215 8.26 -0.27 -16.86
N GLY A 216 7.42 -0.18 -15.83
CA GLY A 216 6.46 0.92 -15.65
C GLY A 216 7.01 2.15 -14.91
N ALA A 217 8.27 2.14 -14.46
CA ALA A 217 8.88 3.26 -13.74
C ALA A 217 9.52 4.26 -14.72
N ASP A 218 9.19 5.55 -14.58
CA ASP A 218 9.74 6.60 -15.43
C ASP A 218 11.27 6.70 -15.22
N ALA A 219 12.01 7.02 -16.30
CA ALA A 219 13.47 7.11 -16.25
C ALA A 219 13.98 8.17 -15.25
N SER A 220 13.19 9.21 -14.98
CA SER A 220 13.49 10.27 -14.01
C SER A 220 13.26 9.86 -12.55
N GLU A 221 12.51 8.78 -12.29
CA GLU A 221 12.23 8.28 -10.94
C GLU A 221 13.40 7.46 -10.35
N LEU A 222 14.58 8.08 -10.26
CA LEU A 222 15.84 7.41 -9.88
C LEU A 222 15.71 6.61 -8.58
N LYS A 223 15.05 7.17 -7.56
CA LYS A 223 14.83 6.52 -6.26
C LYS A 223 13.97 5.25 -6.36
N ARG A 224 12.89 5.29 -7.16
CA ARG A 224 12.03 4.12 -7.42
C ARG A 224 12.83 3.04 -8.14
N ARG A 225 13.55 3.44 -9.19
CA ARG A 225 14.35 2.51 -9.99
C ARG A 225 15.44 1.84 -9.17
N GLU A 226 16.16 2.60 -8.35
CA GLU A 226 17.18 2.06 -7.45
C GLU A 226 16.59 1.07 -6.44
N ALA A 227 15.48 1.42 -5.79
CA ALA A 227 14.83 0.55 -4.82
C ALA A 227 14.33 -0.75 -5.44
N LEU A 228 13.78 -0.70 -6.65
CA LEU A 228 13.34 -1.91 -7.37
C LEU A 228 14.51 -2.74 -7.89
N GLN A 229 15.62 -2.11 -8.30
CA GLN A 229 16.84 -2.81 -8.70
C GLN A 229 17.51 -3.52 -7.53
N LEU A 230 17.39 -2.98 -6.30
CA LEU A 230 17.92 -3.61 -5.10
C LEU A 230 17.25 -4.97 -4.78
N ILE A 231 16.07 -5.23 -5.34
CA ILE A 231 15.34 -6.50 -5.21
C ILE A 231 15.94 -7.60 -6.12
N LEU A 232 16.66 -7.21 -7.18
CA LEU A 232 17.18 -8.10 -8.22
C LEU A 232 18.59 -8.60 -7.92
#